data_AF-A0A2X3IYI3-F1
#
_entry.id   AF-A0A2X3IYI3-F1
#
_cell.length_a   1.000
_cell.length_b   1.000
_cell.length_c   1.000
_cell.angle_alpha   90.00
_cell.angle_beta   90.00
_cell.angle_gamma   90.00
#
_symmetry.space_group_name_H-M   'P 1'
#
loop_
_entity.id
_entity.type
_entity.pdbx_description
1 polymer ?
#
loop_
_entity_poly.entity_id
_entity_poly.type
_entity_poly.pdbx_seq_one_letter_code
_entity_poly.pdbx_strand_id
1 'polypeptide(L)'
;MTHTRQGQRLLERFVLEICGCEALWTPAKIIEDAIVRIREQVGDDKVILGLSGGVDSSVTAMLLHRAIGKNLTCVFVDNGLLRA
;
A
#
# COMPACT_ATOMS: atom_id res chain seq x y z
N MET A 1 -5.21 20.56 -10.30
CA MET A 1 -5.47 21.09 -11.65
C MET A 1 -4.15 21.47 -12.30
N THR A 2 -3.90 21.05 -13.54
CA THR A 2 -2.63 21.29 -14.27
C THR A 2 -2.60 22.62 -15.03
N HIS A 3 -3.68 23.40 -14.97
CA HIS A 3 -3.80 24.70 -15.67
C HIS A 3 -2.79 25.74 -15.17
N THR A 4 -2.36 25.67 -13.92
CA THR A 4 -1.28 26.52 -13.40
C THR A 4 0.07 25.87 -13.70
N ARG A 5 0.82 26.42 -14.65
CA ARG A 5 2.10 25.85 -15.14
C ARG A 5 3.11 25.51 -14.03
N GLN A 6 3.15 26.29 -12.94
CA GLN A 6 4.06 26.06 -11.80
C GLN A 6 3.31 25.62 -10.52
N GLY A 7 2.08 25.12 -10.64
CA GLY A 7 1.26 24.74 -9.49
C GLY A 7 1.95 23.72 -8.57
N GLN A 8 2.62 22.71 -9.15
CA GLN A 8 3.38 21.73 -8.37
C GLN A 8 4.54 22.37 -7.60
N ARG A 9 5.32 23.25 -8.25
CA ARG A 9 6.45 23.95 -7.61
C ARG A 9 5.99 24.85 -6.46
N LEU A 10 4.83 25.49 -6.60
CA LEU A 10 4.24 26.30 -5.52
C LEU A 10 3.89 25.45 -4.30
N LEU A 11 3.27 24.28 -4.52
CA LEU A 11 2.93 23.34 -3.45
C LEU A 11 4.19 22.75 -2.79
N GLU A 12 5.17 22.36 -3.59
CA GLU A 12 6.44 21.81 -3.11
C GLU A 12 7.18 22.82 -2.23
N ARG A 13 7.29 24.08 -2.68
CA ARG A 13 7.89 25.15 -1.90
C ARG A 13 7.14 25.40 -0.58
N PHE A 14 5.81 25.42 -0.62
CA PHE A 14 5.03 25.62 0.59
C PHE A 14 5.24 24.48 1.60
N VAL A 15 5.13 23.22 1.15
CA VAL A 15 5.20 22.06 2.02
C VAL A 15 6.63 21.83 2.55
N LEU A 16 7.65 21.89 1.68
CA LEU A 16 9.02 21.55 2.05
C LEU A 16 9.80 22.74 2.62
N GLU A 17 9.68 23.94 2.03
CA GLU A 17 10.49 25.11 2.45
C GLU A 17 9.79 25.94 3.53
N ILE A 18 8.49 26.20 3.40
CA ILE A 18 7.76 27.10 4.32
C ILE A 18 7.28 26.35 5.57
N CYS A 19 6.62 25.21 5.38
CA CYS A 19 6.17 24.36 6.49
C CYS A 19 7.31 23.51 7.09
N GLY A 20 8.41 23.33 6.36
CA GLY A 20 9.54 22.52 6.81
C GLY A 20 9.25 21.02 6.89
N CYS A 21 8.26 20.52 6.16
CA CYS A 21 7.94 19.09 6.16
C CYS A 21 9.04 18.30 5.45
N GLU A 22 9.41 17.15 6.01
CA GLU A 22 10.34 16.24 5.37
C GLU A 22 9.64 15.36 4.32
N ALA A 23 10.33 15.06 3.23
CA ALA A 23 9.84 14.16 2.16
C ALA A 23 9.98 12.67 2.53
N LEU A 24 9.54 12.28 3.72
CA LEU A 24 9.64 10.89 4.20
C LEU A 24 8.54 9.99 3.63
N TRP A 25 7.47 10.56 3.09
CA TRP A 25 6.36 9.83 2.47
C TRP A 25 6.74 9.26 1.10
N THR A 26 7.61 8.25 1.12
CA THR A 26 8.07 7.53 -0.08
C THR A 26 7.51 6.11 -0.09
N PRO A 27 7.30 5.49 -1.27
CA PRO A 27 6.79 4.13 -1.35
C PRO A 27 7.58 3.11 -0.52
N ALA A 28 8.91 3.24 -0.47
CA ALA A 28 9.77 2.35 0.31
C ALA A 28 9.48 2.44 1.81
N LYS A 29 9.43 3.66 2.36
CA LYS A 29 9.13 3.88 3.78
C LYS A 29 7.71 3.45 4.14
N ILE A 30 6.74 3.74 3.27
CA ILE A 30 5.35 3.31 3.47
C ILE A 30 5.24 1.78 3.53
N ILE A 31 5.98 1.05 2.67
CA ILE A 31 6.00 -0.42 2.71
C ILE A 31 6.60 -0.92 4.02
N GLU A 32 7.72 -0.35 4.45
CA GLU A 32 8.38 -0.72 5.72
C GLU A 32 7.46 -0.48 6.92
N ASP A 33 6.88 0.71 7.01
CA ASP A 33 5.94 1.09 8.08
C ASP A 33 4.70 0.18 8.08
N ALA A 34 4.15 -0.12 6.91
CA ALA A 34 2.99 -1.01 6.79
C ALA A 34 3.31 -2.44 7.25
N ILE A 35 4.49 -2.97 6.90
CA ILE A 35 4.92 -4.31 7.34
C ILE A 35 5.04 -4.38 8.85
N VAL A 36 5.65 -3.36 9.49
CA VAL A 36 5.81 -3.30 10.94
C VAL A 36 4.43 -3.31 11.61
N ARG A 37 3.53 -2.40 11.19
CA ARG A 37 2.18 -2.31 11.75
C ARG A 37 1.38 -3.60 11.59
N ILE A 38 1.47 -4.27 10.44
CA ILE A 38 0.79 -5.55 10.21
C ILE A 38 1.33 -6.62 11.16
N ARG A 39 2.65 -6.71 11.33
CA ARG A 39 3.26 -7.69 12.25
C ARG A 39 2.86 -7.45 13.70
N GLU A 40 2.85 -6.18 14.14
CA GLU A 40 2.43 -5.82 15.49
C GLU A 40 0.96 -6.12 15.74
N GLN A 41 0.10 -5.87 14.74
CA GLN A 41 -1.33 -6.08 14.86
C GLN A 41 -1.73 -7.56 14.80
N VAL A 42 -1.10 -8.35 13.93
CA VAL A 42 -1.47 -9.75 13.68
C VAL A 42 -0.70 -10.71 14.59
N GLY A 43 0.54 -10.41 14.94
CA GLY A 43 1.40 -11.33 15.68
C GLY A 43 1.52 -12.68 14.97
N ASP A 44 1.11 -13.75 15.66
CA ASP A 44 1.17 -15.13 15.18
C ASP A 44 -0.17 -15.64 14.62
N ASP A 45 -1.20 -14.79 14.57
CA ASP A 45 -2.52 -15.17 14.08
C ASP A 45 -2.52 -15.51 12.59
N LYS A 46 -3.46 -16.37 12.19
CA LYS A 46 -3.69 -16.73 10.78
C LYS A 46 -4.65 -15.72 10.13
N VAL A 47 -4.30 -15.29 8.92
CA VAL A 47 -5.08 -14.32 8.13
C VAL A 47 -5.55 -14.97 6.84
N ILE A 48 -6.83 -14.78 6.49
CA ILE A 48 -7.41 -15.19 5.22
C ILE A 48 -7.70 -13.95 4.37
N LEU A 49 -7.34 -13.99 3.09
CA LEU A 49 -7.58 -12.92 2.14
C LEU A 49 -8.32 -13.43 0.90
N GLY A 50 -9.46 -12.82 0.58
CA GLY A 50 -10.12 -13.02 -0.70
C GLY A 50 -9.36 -12.30 -1.81
N LEU A 51 -8.79 -13.06 -2.76
CA LEU A 51 -8.07 -12.53 -3.91
C LEU A 51 -9.03 -12.45 -5.09
N SER A 52 -9.30 -11.24 -5.60
CA SER A 52 -10.24 -11.01 -6.70
C SER A 52 -9.56 -10.87 -8.07
N GLY A 53 -8.23 -10.77 -8.09
CA GLY A 53 -7.45 -10.40 -9.29
C GLY A 53 -7.38 -8.89 -9.53
N GLY A 54 -8.03 -8.07 -8.70
CA GLY A 54 -7.90 -6.62 -8.71
C GLY A 54 -6.56 -6.15 -8.12
N VAL A 55 -6.13 -4.94 -8.51
CA VAL A 55 -4.86 -4.33 -8.06
C VAL A 55 -4.80 -4.24 -6.54
N ASP A 56 -5.85 -3.75 -5.89
CA ASP A 56 -5.87 -3.55 -4.44
C ASP A 56 -5.70 -4.87 -3.68
N SER A 57 -6.44 -5.91 -4.07
CA SER A 57 -6.34 -7.24 -3.44
C SER A 57 -4.96 -7.87 -3.65
N SER A 58 -4.33 -7.61 -4.80
CA SER A 58 -2.99 -8.11 -5.14
C SER A 58 -1.89 -7.41 -4.35
N VAL A 59 -1.95 -6.08 -4.25
CA VAL A 59 -1.00 -5.29 -3.44
C VAL A 59 -1.17 -5.65 -1.96
N THR A 60 -2.41 -5.81 -1.48
CA THR A 60 -2.70 -6.23 -0.10
C THR A 60 -2.14 -7.63 0.18
N ALA A 61 -2.34 -8.59 -0.74
CA ALA A 61 -1.75 -9.93 -0.64
C ALA A 61 -0.23 -9.88 -0.54
N MET A 62 0.42 -9.03 -1.34
CA MET A 62 1.87 -8.90 -1.34
C MET A 62 2.40 -8.29 -0.02
N LEU A 63 1.74 -7.25 0.50
CA LEU A 63 2.10 -6.64 1.79
C LEU A 63 1.94 -7.61 2.94
N LEU A 64 0.79 -8.30 3.02
CA LEU A 64 0.53 -9.31 4.04
C LEU A 64 1.52 -10.48 3.91
N HIS A 65 1.81 -10.96 2.70
CA HIS A 65 2.77 -12.04 2.51
C HIS A 65 4.17 -11.64 2.99
N ARG A 66 4.60 -10.41 2.71
CA ARG A 66 5.91 -9.91 3.19
C ARG A 66 5.94 -9.70 4.70
N ALA A 67 4.81 -9.38 5.31
CA ALA A 67 4.70 -9.19 6.76
C ALA A 67 4.65 -10.51 7.53
N ILE A 68 3.75 -11.42 7.17
CA ILE A 68 3.38 -12.60 7.97
C ILE A 68 3.57 -13.95 7.24
N GLY A 69 4.00 -13.95 5.98
CA GLY A 69 4.43 -15.13 5.24
C GLY A 69 3.42 -16.28 5.27
N LYS A 70 3.79 -17.37 5.97
CA LYS A 70 3.01 -18.62 6.08
C LYS A 70 1.72 -18.49 6.90
N ASN A 71 1.51 -17.36 7.57
CA ASN A 71 0.27 -17.09 8.30
C ASN A 71 -0.83 -16.50 7.39
N LEU A 72 -0.51 -16.14 6.15
CA LEU A 72 -1.48 -15.70 5.16
C LEU A 72 -1.98 -16.88 4.31
N THR A 73 -3.29 -16.99 4.15
CA THR A 73 -3.95 -17.87 3.18
C THR A 73 -4.80 -17.04 2.22
N CYS A 74 -4.46 -17.07 0.94
CA CYS A 74 -5.25 -16.40 -0.10
C CYS A 74 -6.28 -17.36 -0.70
N VAL A 75 -7.53 -16.93 -0.79
CA VAL A 75 -8.62 -17.63 -1.45
C VAL A 75 -8.97 -16.88 -2.73
N PHE A 76 -8.68 -17.48 -3.86
CA PHE A 76 -9.08 -16.98 -5.17
C PHE A 76 -10.32 -17.73 -5.63
N VAL A 77 -11.36 -16.98 -6.03
CA VAL A 77 -12.60 -17.56 -6.56
C VAL A 77 -12.77 -17.09 -7.99
N ASP A 78 -12.56 -18.01 -8.93
CA ASP A 78 -12.99 -17.81 -10.31
C ASP A 78 -14.50 -18.10 -10.40
N ASN A 79 -15.28 -17.07 -10.68
CA ASN A 79 -16.73 -17.17 -10.85
C ASN A 79 -17.14 -17.48 -12.31
N GLY A 80 -16.18 -17.72 -13.20
CA GLY A 80 -16.42 -17.96 -14.63
C GLY A 80 -16.67 -16.70 -15.45
N LEU A 81 -16.55 -15.51 -14.86
CA LEU A 81 -16.78 -14.20 -15.51
C LEU A 81 -15.51 -13.33 -15.56
N LEU A 82 -14.35 -13.91 -15.25
CA LEU A 82 -13.08 -13.23 -15.36
C LEU A 82 -12.71 -12.99 -16.83
N ARG A 83 -11.93 -11.94 -17.08
CA ARG A 83 -11.46 -11.60 -18.43
C ARG A 83 -10.39 -12.61 -18.86
N ALA A 84 -10.43 -12.99 -20.15
CA ALA A 84 -9.42 -13.82 -20.80
C ALA A 84 -8.09 -13.08 -20.98
#